data_AF-A0ABC8UEE0-F1
#
_entry.id   AF-A0ABC8UEE0-F1
#
_cell.length_a   1.000
_cell.length_b   1.000
_cell.length_c   1.000
_cell.angle_alpha   90.00
_cell.angle_beta   90.00
_cell.angle_gamma   90.00
#
_symmetry.space_group_name_H-M   'P 1'
#
loop_
_entity.id
_entity.type
_entity.pdbx_description
1 polymer ?
#
loop_
_entity_poly.entity_id
_entity_poly.type
_entity_poly.pdbx_seq_one_letter_code
_entity_poly.pdbx_strand_id
1 'polypeptide(L)'
;MAMQSFTEKIVNLMKSENLLESQGGPIILSQIENEYGPQGKAFGAAGHQCITWAANLAVGLGTGVPWVMCREEDAPDPVNSWRDGLHTSITSLSWGD
;
A
#
# COMPACT_ATOMS: atom_id res chain seq x y z
N MET A 1 7.97 12.12 5.10
CA MET A 1 8.51 11.50 6.33
C MET A 1 7.42 10.95 7.24
N ALA A 2 6.36 11.68 7.57
CA ALA A 2 5.29 11.20 8.47
C ALA A 2 4.61 9.91 7.97
N MET A 3 4.28 9.86 6.68
CA MET A 3 3.73 8.68 6.00
C MET A 3 4.57 7.43 6.25
N GLN A 4 5.86 7.50 5.90
CA GLN A 4 6.82 6.40 6.06
C GLN A 4 6.89 5.90 7.49
N SER A 5 7.09 6.79 8.47
CA SER A 5 7.24 6.39 9.87
C SER A 5 5.99 5.70 10.42
N PHE A 6 4.79 6.13 10.02
CA PHE A 6 3.57 5.47 10.44
C PHE A 6 3.36 4.14 9.71
N THR A 7 3.61 4.05 8.40
CA THR A 7 3.57 2.76 7.67
C THR A 7 4.52 1.74 8.29
N GLU A 8 5.77 2.14 8.56
CA GLU A 8 6.76 1.29 9.22
C GLU A 8 6.28 0.83 10.59
N LYS A 9 5.73 1.74 11.40
CA LYS A 9 5.20 1.41 12.72
C LYS A 9 4.08 0.36 12.64
N ILE A 10 3.13 0.53 11.73
CA ILE A 10 2.01 -0.42 11.58
C ILE A 10 2.49 -1.77 11.07
N VAL A 11 3.35 -1.79 10.04
CA VAL A 11 3.90 -3.06 9.54
C VAL A 11 4.73 -3.78 10.60
N ASN A 12 5.53 -3.06 11.38
CA ASN A 12 6.30 -3.65 12.47
C ASN A 12 5.38 -4.22 13.57
N LEU A 13 4.28 -3.55 13.89
CA LEU A 13 3.28 -4.06 14.84
C LEU A 13 2.60 -5.33 14.31
N MET A 14 2.22 -5.37 13.02
CA MET A 14 1.64 -6.56 12.40
C MET A 14 2.60 -7.74 12.40
N LYS A 15 3.88 -7.47 12.15
CA LYS A 15 4.94 -8.46 12.21
C LYS A 15 5.16 -9.00 13.62
N SER A 16 5.18 -8.13 14.63
CA SER A 16 5.39 -8.56 16.02
C SER A 16 4.24 -9.42 16.55
N GLU A 17 3.03 -9.18 16.08
CA GLU A 17 1.83 -9.94 16.47
C GLU A 17 1.53 -11.15 15.56
N ASN A 18 2.44 -11.49 14.63
CA ASN A 18 2.28 -12.58 13.64
C ASN A 18 0.96 -12.51 12.87
N LEU A 19 0.53 -11.31 12.49
CA LEU A 19 -0.76 -11.11 11.83
C LEU A 19 -0.71 -11.33 10.32
N LEU A 20 0.49 -11.34 9.70
CA LEU A 20 0.67 -11.57 8.27
C LEU A 20 0.54 -13.06 7.94
N GLU A 21 -0.08 -13.40 6.81
CA GLU A 21 -0.26 -14.80 6.38
C GLU A 21 1.08 -15.52 6.19
N SER A 22 2.11 -14.80 5.76
CA SER A 22 3.50 -15.26 5.72
C SER A 22 4.05 -15.73 7.08
N GLN A 23 3.41 -15.33 8.19
CA GLN A 23 3.69 -15.72 9.57
C GLN A 23 2.60 -16.62 10.19
N GLY A 24 1.64 -17.09 9.39
CA GLY A 24 0.47 -17.88 9.83
C GLY A 24 -0.71 -17.06 10.35
N GLY A 25 -0.68 -15.73 10.17
CA GLY A 25 -1.74 -14.82 10.57
C GLY A 25 -2.84 -14.61 9.52
N PRO A 26 -3.88 -13.83 9.83
CA PRO A 26 -5.05 -13.66 8.94
C PRO A 26 -4.87 -12.62 7.82
N ILE A 27 -3.84 -11.76 7.85
CA ILE A 27 -3.67 -10.68 6.87
C ILE A 27 -3.02 -11.25 5.62
N ILE A 28 -3.79 -11.37 4.54
CA ILE A 28 -3.35 -11.95 3.26
C ILE A 28 -2.94 -10.90 2.21
N LEU A 29 -3.19 -9.62 2.48
CA LEU A 29 -2.97 -8.53 1.54
C LEU A 29 -2.87 -7.20 2.29
N SER A 30 -2.04 -6.30 1.78
CA SER A 30 -1.90 -4.94 2.31
C SER A 30 -2.12 -3.92 1.20
N GLN A 31 -2.72 -2.78 1.53
CA GLN A 31 -2.88 -1.66 0.60
C GLN A 31 -2.08 -0.46 1.07
N ILE A 32 -1.33 0.15 0.16
CA ILE A 32 -0.66 1.44 0.34
C ILE A 32 -1.34 2.46 -0.56
N GLU A 33 -1.53 3.69 -0.06
CA GLU A 33 -2.32 4.72 -0.73
C GLU A 33 -3.79 4.33 -0.99
N ASN A 34 -4.63 5.30 -1.32
CA ASN A 34 -6.02 5.01 -1.68
C ASN A 34 -6.57 6.01 -2.69
N GLU A 35 -7.02 5.48 -3.84
CA GLU A 35 -7.68 6.26 -4.88
C GLU A 35 -6.89 7.48 -5.36
N TYR A 36 -5.56 7.42 -5.34
CA TYR A 36 -4.72 8.57 -5.69
C TYR A 36 -4.64 8.82 -7.21
N GLY A 37 -4.94 7.82 -8.05
CA GLY A 37 -4.78 7.93 -9.51
C GLY A 37 -5.32 9.22 -10.15
N PRO A 38 -6.56 9.67 -9.86
CA PRO A 38 -7.07 10.95 -10.38
C PRO A 38 -6.25 12.18 -9.94
N GLN A 39 -5.83 12.22 -8.67
CA GLN A 39 -5.01 13.27 -8.09
C GLN A 39 -3.60 13.24 -8.67
N GLY A 40 -2.99 12.06 -8.75
CA GLY A 40 -1.68 11.84 -9.35
C GLY A 40 -1.62 12.34 -10.80
N LYS A 41 -2.67 12.07 -11.59
CA LYS A 41 -2.81 12.61 -12.95
C LYS A 41 -2.85 14.15 -12.97
N ALA A 42 -3.52 14.79 -12.01
CA ALA A 42 -3.54 16.25 -11.90
C ALA A 42 -2.17 16.85 -11.54
N PHE A 43 -1.35 16.13 -10.75
CA PHE A 43 0.01 16.52 -10.39
C PHE A 43 1.09 16.11 -11.39
N GLY A 44 0.73 15.35 -12.44
CA GLY A 44 1.65 14.92 -13.50
C GLY A 44 2.87 14.16 -12.98
N ALA A 45 4.07 14.60 -13.36
CA ALA A 45 5.32 13.93 -12.99
C ALA A 45 5.56 13.85 -11.47
N ALA A 46 5.08 14.83 -10.70
CA ALA A 46 5.20 14.81 -9.24
C ALA A 46 4.28 13.75 -8.62
N GLY A 47 3.06 13.61 -9.13
CA GLY A 47 2.13 12.55 -8.72
C GLY A 47 2.69 11.16 -9.01
N HIS A 48 3.26 10.97 -10.20
CA HIS A 48 3.91 9.70 -10.57
C HIS A 48 5.11 9.35 -9.68
N GLN A 49 5.95 10.33 -9.33
CA GLN A 49 7.05 10.13 -8.40
C GLN A 49 6.55 9.77 -6.99
N CYS A 50 5.45 10.38 -6.55
CA CYS A 50 4.84 10.07 -5.26
C CYS A 50 4.39 8.59 -5.20
N ILE A 51 3.66 8.13 -6.22
CA ILE A 51 3.18 6.74 -6.30
C ILE A 51 4.34 5.75 -6.43
N THR A 52 5.35 6.08 -7.23
CA THR A 52 6.57 5.26 -7.33
C THR A 52 7.27 5.14 -5.98
N TRP A 53 7.37 6.23 -5.24
CA TRP A 53 7.96 6.23 -3.90
C TRP A 53 7.12 5.41 -2.90
N ALA A 54 5.80 5.56 -2.91
CA ALA A 54 4.89 4.81 -2.04
C ALA A 54 4.96 3.29 -2.30
N ALA A 55 5.02 2.88 -3.57
CA ALA A 55 5.17 1.48 -3.97
C ALA A 55 6.52 0.91 -3.48
N ASN A 56 7.62 1.64 -3.70
CA ASN A 56 8.95 1.23 -3.26
C ASN A 56 9.04 1.12 -1.74
N LEU A 57 8.42 2.05 -0.99
CA LEU A 57 8.31 1.95 0.46
C LEU A 57 7.59 0.66 0.85
N ALA A 58 6.40 0.42 0.32
CA ALA A 58 5.58 -0.73 0.67
C ALA A 58 6.31 -2.07 0.42
N VAL A 59 6.90 -2.24 -0.75
CA VAL A 59 7.68 -3.44 -1.12
C VAL A 59 8.89 -3.60 -0.20
N GLY A 60 9.60 -2.50 0.10
CA GLY A 60 10.77 -2.50 0.98
C GLY A 60 10.46 -2.93 2.42
N LEU A 61 9.21 -2.81 2.88
CA LEU A 61 8.81 -3.25 4.22
C LEU A 61 8.73 -4.77 4.37
N GLY A 62 8.76 -5.55 3.27
CA GLY A 62 8.93 -7.00 3.30
C GLY A 62 7.89 -7.72 4.15
N THR A 63 6.61 -7.50 3.88
CA THR A 63 5.49 -8.14 4.59
C THR A 63 5.34 -9.62 4.24
N GLY A 64 5.85 -10.05 3.08
CA GLY A 64 5.67 -11.42 2.58
C GLY A 64 4.26 -11.71 2.05
N VAL A 65 3.37 -10.72 2.07
CA VAL A 65 2.03 -10.77 1.44
C VAL A 65 1.95 -9.70 0.35
N PRO A 66 1.08 -9.87 -0.68
CA PRO A 66 0.99 -8.91 -1.77
C PRO A 66 0.58 -7.50 -1.31
N TRP A 67 1.10 -6.50 -2.03
CA TRP A 67 0.67 -5.11 -1.91
C TRP A 67 -0.22 -4.71 -3.09
N VAL A 68 -1.22 -3.88 -2.81
CA VAL A 68 -2.09 -3.28 -3.83
C VAL A 68 -2.19 -1.76 -3.66
N MET A 69 -2.59 -1.10 -4.74
CA MET A 69 -3.03 0.30 -4.75
C MET A 69 -4.43 0.37 -5.38
N CYS A 70 -5.39 1.02 -4.71
CA CYS A 70 -6.74 1.14 -5.25
C CYS A 70 -6.86 2.32 -6.24
N ARG A 71 -7.51 2.08 -7.39
CA ARG A 71 -7.69 3.03 -8.52
C ARG A 71 -6.39 3.69 -9.00
N GLU A 72 -5.29 2.96 -8.92
CA GLU A 72 -4.00 3.40 -9.44
C GLU A 72 -3.69 2.61 -10.71
N GLU A 73 -4.10 3.11 -11.88
CA GLU A 73 -3.94 2.38 -13.15
C GLU A 73 -2.48 2.14 -13.52
N ASP A 74 -1.59 3.04 -13.06
CA ASP A 74 -0.14 3.00 -13.30
C ASP A 74 0.63 2.52 -12.05
N ALA A 75 0.04 1.60 -11.28
CA ALA A 75 0.69 1.02 -10.09
C ALA A 75 2.03 0.34 -10.48
N PRO A 76 3.15 0.69 -9.83
CA PRO A 76 4.45 0.10 -10.13
C PRO A 76 4.55 -1.37 -9.67
N ASP A 77 5.10 -2.24 -10.52
CA ASP A 77 5.41 -3.62 -10.14
C ASP A 77 6.31 -3.68 -8.89
N PRO A 78 6.12 -4.64 -7.97
CA PRO A 78 5.12 -5.72 -7.96
C PRO A 78 3.77 -5.34 -7.30
N VAL A 79 3.47 -4.05 -7.13
CA VAL A 79 2.22 -3.59 -6.52
C VAL A 79 1.09 -3.65 -7.56
N ASN A 80 0.06 -4.43 -7.29
CA ASN A 80 -1.04 -4.58 -8.24
C ASN A 80 -2.07 -3.47 -8.09
N SER A 81 -2.54 -2.94 -9.22
CA SER A 81 -3.73 -2.08 -9.25
C SER A 81 -4.97 -2.89 -8.88
N TRP A 82 -5.78 -2.36 -7.97
CA TRP A 82 -7.07 -2.94 -7.56
C TRP A 82 -8.22 -1.98 -7.89
N ARG A 83 -9.36 -2.54 -8.31
CA ARG A 83 -10.60 -1.77 -8.55
C ARG A 83 -11.61 -2.08 -7.44
N ASP A 84 -12.27 -1.05 -6.92
CA ASP A 84 -13.27 -1.20 -5.86
C ASP A 84 -14.37 -2.22 -6.24
N GLY A 85 -14.72 -3.11 -5.30
CA GLY A 85 -15.87 -4.02 -5.48
C GLY A 85 -15.80 -5.38 -4.77
N LEU A 86 -14.69 -5.74 -4.13
CA LEU A 86 -14.51 -7.04 -3.48
C LEU A 86 -14.40 -6.90 -1.95
N HIS A 87 -15.34 -7.54 -1.26
CA HIS A 87 -15.43 -7.65 0.20
C HIS A 87 -14.40 -8.64 0.75
N THR A 88 -13.12 -8.26 0.73
CA THR A 88 -12.06 -8.97 1.44
C THR A 88 -11.52 -8.08 2.55
N SER A 89 -11.18 -8.65 3.70
CA SER A 89 -10.56 -7.91 4.81
C SER A 89 -9.18 -7.42 4.37
N ILE A 90 -9.12 -6.17 3.87
CA ILE A 90 -7.88 -5.51 3.46
C ILE A 90 -7.46 -4.59 4.59
N THR A 91 -6.21 -4.71 5.02
CA THR A 91 -5.60 -3.63 5.81
C THR A 91 -5.20 -2.52 4.86
N SER A 92 -5.92 -1.39 4.90
CA SER A 92 -5.64 -0.22 4.08
C SER A 92 -4.93 0.88 4.89
N LEU A 93 -3.84 1.40 4.34
CA LEU A 93 -3.20 2.61 4.81
C LEU A 93 -3.38 3.73 3.77
N SER A 94 -4.32 4.64 4.05
CA SER A 94 -4.61 5.82 3.23
C SER A 94 -4.17 7.09 3.92
N TRP A 95 -3.75 8.09 3.15
CA TRP A 95 -3.36 9.41 3.65
C TRP A 95 -4.30 10.45 3.05
N GLY A 96 -4.83 11.34 3.88
CA GLY A 96 -5.46 12.56 3.40
C GLY A 96 -4.41 13.63 3.25
N ASP A 97 -4.59 14.53 2.29
CA ASP A 97 -3.86 15.80 2.20
C ASP A 97 -3.92 16.59 3.52
#